data_AF-A0A4V0I2W9-F1
#
_entry.id   AF-A0A4V0I2W9-F1
#
_cell.length_a   1.000
_cell.length_b   1.000
_cell.length_c   1.000
_cell.angle_alpha   90.00
_cell.angle_beta   90.00
_cell.angle_gamma   90.00
#
_symmetry.space_group_name_H-M   'P 1'
#
loop_
_entity.id
_entity.type
_entity.pdbx_description
1 polymer ?
#
loop_
_entity_poly.entity_id
_entity_poly.type
_entity_poly.pdbx_seq_one_letter_code
_entity_poly.pdbx_strand_id
1 'polypeptide(L)'
;MPRSNSPVPPTDAAPAGLTPAQVRSLDRVAALLSVPKRTLATYYDCAVRIAAVCAAAGGYGTGRVKSVAEYLRGRGVRTSLSLCYRLIRFAELYPESTSADRIRGLDGQISWETMMRVVYVENPDLRELVLRRAAEEGLSSRAVIDLIREKTGYRGPRGGRTAPARSATHPNRALRDLRAAAAKWAAVRAAWCEGAKNALTLAAKLKASKVTDAFVADLAAVVPLVEAMAATAGPFAEQLSELLVTLEKTRAGSRL
;
A
#
# COMPACT_ATOMS: atom_id res chain seq x y z
N MET A 1 -0.30 -22.87 -24.49
CA MET A 1 -0.12 -24.14 -23.76
C MET A 1 -0.96 -24.12 -22.49
N PRO A 2 -2.02 -24.92 -22.38
CA PRO A 2 -2.78 -25.02 -21.14
C PRO A 2 -1.94 -25.77 -20.10
N ARG A 3 -1.68 -25.16 -18.94
CA ARG A 3 -1.04 -25.84 -17.82
C ARG A 3 -2.02 -26.88 -17.28
N SER A 4 -1.66 -28.15 -17.40
CA SER A 4 -2.35 -29.25 -16.74
C SER A 4 -2.35 -29.00 -15.23
N ASN A 5 -3.51 -28.66 -14.67
CA ASN A 5 -3.75 -28.70 -13.23
C ASN A 5 -4.15 -30.14 -12.87
N SER A 6 -3.18 -31.06 -12.90
CA SER A 6 -3.40 -32.39 -12.33
C SER A 6 -3.74 -32.23 -10.85
N PRO A 7 -4.86 -32.80 -10.36
CA PRO A 7 -5.19 -32.75 -8.94
C PRO A 7 -4.08 -33.46 -8.16
N VAL A 8 -3.49 -32.74 -7.20
CA VAL A 8 -2.57 -33.33 -6.23
C VAL A 8 -3.39 -34.33 -5.40
N PRO A 9 -2.98 -35.60 -5.28
CA PRO A 9 -3.70 -36.57 -4.47
C PRO A 9 -3.79 -36.06 -3.02
N PRO A 10 -4.91 -36.30 -2.32
CA PRO A 10 -5.05 -35.91 -0.92
C PRO A 10 -3.98 -36.65 -0.11
N THR A 11 -2.98 -35.93 0.36
CA THR A 11 -2.01 -36.47 1.30
C THR A 11 -2.59 -36.31 2.70
N ASP A 12 -3.04 -37.41 3.31
CA ASP A 12 -3.45 -37.44 4.72
C ASP A 12 -2.27 -37.33 5.70
N ALA A 13 -1.04 -37.33 5.18
CA ALA A 13 0.16 -37.16 6.00
C ALA A 13 0.21 -35.73 6.57
N ALA A 14 0.27 -35.64 7.89
CA ALA A 14 0.58 -34.40 8.58
C ALA A 14 1.92 -33.84 8.08
N PRO A 15 2.07 -32.51 7.95
CA PRO A 15 3.34 -31.91 7.57
C PRO A 15 4.41 -32.31 8.58
N ALA A 16 5.58 -32.74 8.08
CA ALA A 16 6.66 -33.21 8.94
C ALA A 16 7.01 -32.18 10.04
N GLY A 17 7.05 -32.65 11.29
CA GLY A 17 7.39 -31.83 12.45
C GLY A 17 6.26 -30.94 12.98
N LEU A 18 4.99 -31.19 12.64
CA LEU A 18 3.86 -30.56 13.33
C LEU A 18 3.30 -31.44 14.45
N THR A 19 2.94 -30.81 15.56
CA THR A 19 2.26 -31.47 16.68
C THR A 19 0.79 -31.72 16.36
N PRO A 20 0.10 -32.66 17.03
CA PRO A 20 -1.33 -32.88 16.84
C PRO A 20 -2.19 -31.63 17.04
N ALA A 21 -1.79 -30.74 17.95
CA ALA A 21 -2.49 -29.46 18.17
C ALA A 21 -2.35 -28.51 16.97
N GLN A 22 -1.16 -28.46 16.36
CA GLN A 22 -0.92 -27.65 15.16
C GLN A 22 -1.68 -28.20 13.95
N VAL A 23 -1.74 -29.53 13.80
CA VAL A 23 -2.55 -30.18 12.75
C VAL A 23 -4.03 -29.82 12.90
N ARG A 24 -4.61 -29.95 14.11
CA ARG A 24 -6.00 -29.52 14.38
C ARG A 24 -6.24 -28.05 14.07
N SER A 25 -5.24 -27.19 14.36
CA SER A 25 -5.32 -25.78 14.01
C SER A 25 -5.40 -25.57 12.49
N LEU A 26 -4.59 -26.29 11.72
CA LEU A 26 -4.62 -26.25 10.26
C LEU A 26 -5.90 -26.86 9.67
N ASP A 27 -6.46 -27.90 10.29
CA ASP A 27 -7.77 -28.44 9.87
C ASP A 27 -8.88 -27.42 10.08
N ARG A 28 -8.83 -26.64 11.17
CA ARG A 28 -9.75 -25.54 11.39
C ARG A 28 -9.57 -24.44 10.33
N VAL A 29 -8.34 -24.12 9.96
CA VAL A 29 -8.06 -23.21 8.83
C VAL A 29 -8.65 -23.76 7.54
N ALA A 30 -8.50 -25.05 7.27
CA ALA A 30 -9.04 -25.66 6.07
C ALA A 30 -10.58 -25.58 6.01
N ALA A 31 -11.25 -25.83 7.13
CA ALA A 31 -12.69 -25.67 7.25
C ALA A 31 -13.13 -24.23 6.98
N LEU A 32 -12.48 -23.24 7.61
CA LEU A 32 -12.78 -21.81 7.41
C LEU A 32 -12.56 -21.36 5.96
N LEU A 33 -11.48 -21.83 5.33
CA LEU A 33 -11.17 -21.50 3.93
C LEU A 33 -12.02 -22.27 2.90
N SER A 34 -12.79 -23.26 3.32
CA SER A 34 -13.72 -23.99 2.44
C SER A 34 -15.08 -23.31 2.32
N VAL A 35 -15.44 -22.43 3.26
CA VAL A 35 -16.71 -21.70 3.24
C VAL A 35 -16.72 -20.67 2.09
N PRO A 36 -17.79 -20.59 1.27
CA PRO A 36 -17.99 -19.52 0.30
C PRO A 36 -18.21 -18.16 0.99
N LYS A 37 -17.85 -17.04 0.33
CA LYS A 37 -18.08 -15.67 0.85
C LYS A 37 -17.48 -15.41 2.24
N ARG A 38 -16.18 -15.68 2.38
CA ARG A 38 -15.43 -15.45 3.62
C ARG A 38 -15.39 -13.97 3.98
N THR A 39 -15.54 -13.70 5.27
CA THR A 39 -15.46 -12.34 5.83
C THR A 39 -14.01 -11.99 6.20
N LEU A 40 -13.74 -10.73 6.51
CA LEU A 40 -12.43 -10.29 6.97
C LEU A 40 -12.06 -10.99 8.29
N ALA A 41 -13.01 -11.14 9.20
CA ALA A 41 -12.82 -11.89 10.45
C ALA A 41 -12.43 -13.36 10.19
N THR A 42 -13.04 -14.00 9.18
CA THR A 42 -12.67 -15.37 8.79
C THR A 42 -11.21 -15.44 8.35
N TYR A 43 -10.75 -14.48 7.53
CA TYR A 43 -9.35 -14.42 7.11
C TYR A 43 -8.40 -14.09 8.27
N TYR A 44 -8.83 -13.28 9.23
CA TYR A 44 -8.07 -12.98 10.43
C TYR A 44 -7.84 -14.22 11.30
N ASP A 45 -8.89 -15.00 11.56
CA ASP A 45 -8.79 -16.26 12.30
C ASP A 45 -7.84 -17.25 11.60
N CYS A 46 -7.89 -17.32 10.26
CA CYS A 46 -6.93 -18.10 9.49
C CYS A 46 -5.50 -17.58 9.64
N ALA A 47 -5.30 -16.26 9.57
CA ALA A 47 -4.01 -15.60 9.68
C ALA A 47 -3.31 -15.90 11.00
N VAL A 48 -4.01 -15.70 12.12
CA VAL A 48 -3.49 -15.96 13.46
C VAL A 48 -3.08 -17.42 13.63
N ARG A 49 -3.93 -18.36 13.19
CA ARG A 49 -3.66 -19.81 13.29
C ARG A 49 -2.46 -20.23 12.47
N ILE A 50 -2.35 -19.75 11.22
CA ILE A 50 -1.21 -20.05 10.36
C ILE A 50 0.07 -19.47 10.96
N ALA A 51 0.04 -18.23 11.43
CA ALA A 51 1.20 -17.57 12.05
C ALA A 51 1.67 -18.33 13.30
N ALA A 52 0.76 -18.75 14.18
CA ALA A 52 1.09 -19.54 15.36
C ALA A 52 1.75 -20.89 15.02
N VAL A 53 1.24 -21.59 14.00
CA VAL A 53 1.82 -22.85 13.51
C VAL A 53 3.23 -22.62 12.93
N CYS A 54 3.44 -21.54 12.19
CA CYS A 54 4.75 -21.19 11.64
C CYS A 54 5.76 -20.76 12.71
N ALA A 55 5.34 -20.00 13.73
CA ALA A 55 6.22 -19.51 14.79
C ALA A 55 6.69 -20.62 15.74
N ALA A 56 5.78 -21.51 16.16
CA ALA A 56 6.08 -22.59 17.11
C ALA A 56 7.06 -23.66 16.57
N ALA A 57 7.31 -23.69 15.27
CA ALA A 57 8.21 -24.63 14.62
C ALA A 57 9.66 -24.10 14.47
N GLY A 58 10.03 -23.00 15.11
CA GLY A 58 11.42 -22.52 15.21
C GLY A 58 11.93 -21.67 14.03
N GLY A 59 11.05 -21.12 13.18
CA GLY A 59 11.47 -20.11 12.20
C GLY A 59 10.51 -19.87 11.02
N TYR A 60 10.48 -18.62 10.55
CA TYR A 60 9.84 -18.21 9.30
C TYR A 60 10.71 -18.65 8.10
N GLY A 61 10.50 -19.86 7.62
CA GLY A 61 11.18 -20.39 6.42
C GLY A 61 10.24 -20.55 5.24
N THR A 62 10.72 -20.28 4.02
CA THR A 62 9.97 -20.51 2.76
C THR A 62 9.46 -21.95 2.65
N GLY A 63 10.20 -22.91 3.19
CA GLY A 63 9.80 -24.32 3.27
C GLY A 63 8.58 -24.57 4.16
N ARG A 64 8.43 -23.88 5.29
CA ARG A 64 7.31 -24.12 6.23
C ARG A 64 5.99 -23.58 5.68
N VAL A 65 6.01 -22.37 5.11
CA VAL A 65 4.83 -21.79 4.46
C VAL A 65 4.39 -22.66 3.27
N LYS A 66 5.37 -23.25 2.55
CA LYS A 66 5.10 -24.23 1.48
C LYS A 66 4.42 -25.49 2.02
N SER A 67 4.90 -26.07 3.12
CA SER A 67 4.27 -27.25 3.74
C SER A 67 2.85 -26.96 4.21
N VAL A 68 2.57 -25.78 4.80
CA VAL A 68 1.20 -25.37 5.16
C VAL A 68 0.32 -25.24 3.92
N ALA A 69 0.82 -24.61 2.85
CA ALA A 69 0.06 -24.48 1.60
C ALA A 69 -0.19 -25.82 0.90
N GLU A 70 0.74 -26.78 0.99
CA GLU A 70 0.57 -28.16 0.52
C GLU A 70 -0.47 -28.92 1.35
N TYR A 71 -0.39 -28.82 2.67
CA TYR A 71 -1.37 -29.42 3.57
C TYR A 71 -2.80 -28.96 3.30
N LEU A 72 -3.01 -27.64 3.24
CA LEU A 72 -4.33 -27.06 2.95
C LEU A 72 -4.85 -27.50 1.57
N ARG A 73 -3.98 -27.62 0.56
CA ARG A 73 -4.36 -28.17 -0.75
C ARG A 73 -4.76 -29.64 -0.67
N GLY A 74 -4.06 -30.45 0.11
CA GLY A 74 -4.41 -31.85 0.39
C GLY A 74 -5.79 -32.00 1.03
N ARG A 75 -6.25 -30.99 1.78
CA ARG A 75 -7.62 -30.89 2.34
C ARG A 75 -8.66 -30.32 1.36
N GLY A 76 -8.33 -30.19 0.07
CA GLY A 76 -9.26 -29.68 -0.95
C GLY A 76 -9.43 -28.16 -0.98
N VAL A 77 -8.67 -27.41 -0.18
CA VAL A 77 -8.74 -25.95 -0.16
C VAL A 77 -7.97 -25.36 -1.34
N ARG A 78 -8.64 -24.51 -2.13
CA ARG A 78 -7.99 -23.68 -3.16
C ARG A 78 -7.17 -22.56 -2.51
N THR A 79 -5.97 -22.89 -2.06
CA THR A 79 -5.01 -21.94 -1.51
C THR A 79 -3.77 -21.79 -2.41
N SER A 80 -3.05 -20.68 -2.24
CA SER A 80 -1.77 -20.43 -2.90
C SER A 80 -0.71 -20.06 -1.85
N LEU A 81 0.55 -20.28 -2.19
CA LEU A 81 1.66 -19.87 -1.34
C LEU A 81 1.61 -18.35 -1.02
N SER A 82 1.25 -17.55 -2.01
CA SER A 82 1.06 -16.10 -1.85
C SER A 82 -0.05 -15.74 -0.86
N LEU A 83 -1.13 -16.52 -0.80
CA LEU A 83 -2.18 -16.31 0.20
C LEU A 83 -1.66 -16.62 1.61
N CYS A 84 -0.93 -17.72 1.80
CA CYS A 84 -0.34 -18.04 3.11
C CYS A 84 0.62 -16.94 3.60
N TYR A 85 1.49 -16.41 2.73
CA TYR A 85 2.35 -15.27 3.09
C TYR A 85 1.56 -14.01 3.47
N ARG A 86 0.49 -13.73 2.74
CA ARG A 86 -0.40 -12.59 3.03
C ARG A 86 -1.09 -12.73 4.38
N LEU A 87 -1.55 -13.93 4.70
CA LEU A 87 -2.18 -14.24 5.99
C LEU A 87 -1.17 -14.11 7.13
N ILE A 88 0.03 -14.65 6.98
CA ILE A 88 1.10 -14.46 7.99
C ILE A 88 1.40 -12.98 8.18
N ARG A 89 1.62 -12.23 7.09
CA ARG A 89 1.88 -10.79 7.16
C ARG A 89 0.73 -10.01 7.81
N PHE A 90 -0.51 -10.44 7.59
CA PHE A 90 -1.67 -9.84 8.23
C PHE A 90 -1.65 -10.06 9.75
N ALA A 91 -1.34 -11.27 10.22
CA ALA A 91 -1.20 -11.56 11.65
C ALA A 91 -0.01 -10.84 12.30
N GLU A 92 1.11 -10.68 11.58
CA GLU A 92 2.27 -9.91 12.07
C GLU A 92 1.93 -8.44 12.32
N LEU A 93 1.18 -7.82 11.41
CA LEU A 93 0.81 -6.40 11.53
C LEU A 93 -0.35 -6.16 12.50
N TYR A 94 -1.20 -7.16 12.70
CA TYR A 94 -2.36 -7.08 13.59
C TYR A 94 -2.37 -8.28 14.56
N PRO A 95 -1.47 -8.31 15.55
CA PRO A 95 -1.37 -9.43 16.49
C PRO A 95 -2.69 -9.67 17.24
N GLU A 96 -3.01 -10.93 17.50
CA GLU A 96 -4.25 -11.33 18.22
C GLU A 96 -4.38 -10.63 19.57
N SER A 97 -3.26 -10.49 20.31
CA SER A 97 -3.22 -9.90 21.64
C SER A 97 -3.61 -8.42 21.71
N THR A 98 -3.55 -7.69 20.59
CA THR A 98 -3.79 -6.23 20.58
C THR A 98 -4.80 -5.76 19.56
N SER A 99 -5.08 -6.57 18.52
CA SER A 99 -5.82 -6.11 17.34
C SER A 99 -7.09 -6.90 17.05
N ALA A 100 -7.41 -7.95 17.83
CA ALA A 100 -8.53 -8.84 17.53
C ALA A 100 -9.88 -8.10 17.45
N ASP A 101 -10.23 -7.33 18.47
CA ASP A 101 -11.51 -6.60 18.52
C ASP A 101 -11.59 -5.55 17.41
N ARG A 102 -10.46 -4.89 17.14
CA ARG A 102 -10.35 -3.90 16.08
C ARG A 102 -10.61 -4.52 14.70
N ILE A 103 -9.98 -5.66 14.38
CA ILE A 103 -10.18 -6.31 13.09
C ILE A 103 -11.60 -6.86 12.95
N ARG A 104 -12.19 -7.39 14.04
CA ARG A 104 -13.58 -7.83 14.04
C ARG A 104 -14.56 -6.67 13.85
N GLY A 105 -14.27 -5.50 14.41
CA GLY A 105 -15.08 -4.29 14.20
C GLY A 105 -15.06 -3.77 12.75
N LEU A 106 -14.02 -4.12 11.98
CA LEU A 106 -13.91 -3.80 10.55
C LEU A 106 -14.58 -4.85 9.65
N ASP A 107 -15.09 -5.95 10.22
CA ASP A 107 -15.77 -6.98 9.45
C ASP A 107 -17.06 -6.44 8.82
N GLY A 108 -17.28 -6.73 7.55
CA GLY A 108 -18.38 -6.15 6.77
C GLY A 108 -18.15 -4.71 6.29
N GLN A 109 -17.25 -3.94 6.90
CA GLN A 109 -16.87 -2.60 6.43
C GLN A 109 -15.73 -2.65 5.41
N ILE A 110 -14.77 -3.55 5.64
CA ILE A 110 -13.59 -3.71 4.78
C ILE A 110 -13.56 -5.12 4.22
N SER A 111 -13.46 -5.24 2.89
CA SER A 111 -13.25 -6.53 2.24
C SER A 111 -11.81 -7.02 2.40
N TRP A 112 -11.63 -8.33 2.29
CA TRP A 112 -10.30 -8.94 2.26
C TRP A 112 -9.41 -8.34 1.15
N GLU A 113 -9.96 -8.10 -0.03
CA GLU A 113 -9.24 -7.51 -1.16
C GLU A 113 -8.73 -6.10 -0.86
N THR A 114 -9.47 -5.33 -0.08
CA THR A 114 -9.07 -4.01 0.39
C THR A 114 -7.99 -4.12 1.47
N MET A 115 -8.19 -4.97 2.48
CA MET A 115 -7.18 -5.22 3.53
C MET A 115 -5.84 -5.65 2.91
N MET A 116 -5.87 -6.46 1.85
CA MET A 116 -4.67 -6.89 1.12
C MET A 116 -3.91 -5.77 0.42
N ARG A 117 -4.47 -4.58 0.26
CA ARG A 117 -3.71 -3.40 -0.21
C ARG A 117 -3.04 -2.70 0.97
N VAL A 118 -3.77 -2.60 2.08
CA VAL A 118 -3.34 -1.92 3.31
C VAL A 118 -2.16 -2.63 3.97
N VAL A 119 -2.17 -3.96 4.03
CA VAL A 119 -1.12 -4.78 4.68
C VAL A 119 0.28 -4.58 4.07
N TYR A 120 0.38 -4.11 2.81
CA TYR A 120 1.67 -3.82 2.16
C TYR A 120 2.11 -2.35 2.28
N VAL A 121 1.36 -1.52 3.00
CA VAL A 121 1.80 -0.16 3.32
C VAL A 121 2.84 -0.23 4.45
N GLU A 122 4.08 0.12 4.11
CA GLU A 122 5.25 0.04 5.01
C GLU A 122 5.15 1.04 6.16
N ASN A 123 4.74 2.29 5.87
CA ASN A 123 4.56 3.34 6.87
C ASN A 123 3.33 3.04 7.75
N PRO A 124 3.49 2.84 9.08
CA PRO A 124 2.38 2.52 9.99
C PRO A 124 1.30 3.61 10.05
N ASP A 125 1.68 4.89 10.07
CA ASP A 125 0.74 6.02 10.16
C ASP A 125 -0.11 6.12 8.89
N LEU A 126 0.54 5.91 7.73
CA LEU A 126 -0.17 5.88 6.46
C LEU A 126 -1.09 4.66 6.37
N ARG A 127 -0.62 3.50 6.83
CA ARG A 127 -1.43 2.27 6.87
C ARG A 127 -2.69 2.49 7.69
N GLU A 128 -2.56 3.14 8.85
CA GLU A 128 -3.67 3.50 9.72
C GLU A 128 -4.65 4.45 9.05
N LEU A 129 -4.13 5.53 8.45
CA LEU A 129 -4.96 6.50 7.72
C LEU A 129 -5.74 5.86 6.58
N VAL A 130 -5.08 5.03 5.78
CA VAL A 130 -5.72 4.33 4.65
C VAL A 130 -6.78 3.35 5.15
N LEU A 131 -6.50 2.61 6.23
CA LEU A 131 -7.44 1.67 6.80
C LEU A 131 -8.70 2.37 7.33
N ARG A 132 -8.52 3.47 8.06
CA ARG A 132 -9.63 4.28 8.60
C ARG A 132 -10.50 4.85 7.47
N ARG A 133 -9.89 5.52 6.48
CA ARG A 133 -10.65 6.07 5.34
C ARG A 133 -11.36 4.98 4.53
N ALA A 134 -10.73 3.81 4.37
CA ALA A 134 -11.37 2.70 3.69
C ALA A 134 -12.64 2.21 4.40
N ALA A 135 -12.63 2.16 5.74
CA ALA A 135 -13.81 1.81 6.53
C ALA A 135 -14.89 2.90 6.50
N GLU A 136 -14.52 4.16 6.78
CA GLU A 136 -15.45 5.28 6.89
C GLU A 136 -16.12 5.62 5.56
N GLU A 137 -15.37 5.61 4.46
CA GLU A 137 -15.86 6.02 3.13
C GLU A 137 -16.30 4.81 2.27
N GLY A 138 -16.20 3.57 2.78
CA GLY A 138 -16.57 2.36 2.03
C GLY A 138 -15.75 2.16 0.75
N LEU A 139 -14.44 2.45 0.79
CA LEU A 139 -13.61 2.48 -0.41
C LEU A 139 -13.43 1.10 -1.03
N SER A 140 -13.59 1.04 -2.36
CA SER A 140 -13.22 -0.15 -3.14
C SER A 140 -11.71 -0.40 -3.12
N SER A 141 -11.27 -1.64 -3.37
CA SER A 141 -9.84 -1.99 -3.47
C SER A 141 -9.08 -1.12 -4.48
N ARG A 142 -9.74 -0.67 -5.56
CA ARG A 142 -9.14 0.27 -6.54
C ARG A 142 -8.96 1.66 -5.95
N ALA A 143 -9.99 2.21 -5.32
CA ALA A 143 -9.92 3.52 -4.66
C ALA A 143 -8.84 3.54 -3.56
N VAL A 144 -8.68 2.44 -2.81
CA VAL A 144 -7.60 2.30 -1.83
C VAL A 144 -6.21 2.29 -2.48
N ILE A 145 -6.04 1.65 -3.65
CA ILE A 145 -4.77 1.73 -4.39
C ILE A 145 -4.47 3.18 -4.78
N ASP A 146 -5.46 3.91 -5.26
CA ASP A 146 -5.29 5.30 -5.68
C ASP A 146 -4.99 6.21 -4.48
N LEU A 147 -5.67 6.01 -3.35
CA LEU A 147 -5.37 6.69 -2.09
C LEU A 147 -3.93 6.40 -1.62
N ILE A 148 -3.50 5.13 -1.62
CA ILE A 148 -2.11 4.77 -1.27
C ILE A 148 -1.14 5.49 -2.20
N ARG A 149 -1.39 5.52 -3.51
CA ARG A 149 -0.52 6.19 -4.49
C ARG A 149 -0.45 7.69 -4.27
N GLU A 150 -1.58 8.33 -3.99
CA GLU A 150 -1.65 9.75 -3.66
C GLU A 150 -0.79 10.07 -2.43
N LYS A 151 -0.89 9.26 -1.38
CA LYS A 151 -0.29 9.53 -0.07
C LYS A 151 1.14 9.02 0.13
N THR A 152 1.56 7.98 -0.58
CA THR A 152 2.94 7.44 -0.47
C THR A 152 3.99 8.33 -1.12
N GLY A 153 3.59 9.40 -1.81
CA GLY A 153 4.50 10.23 -2.57
C GLY A 153 5.07 9.47 -3.78
N TYR A 154 5.43 10.22 -4.81
CA TYR A 154 5.98 9.71 -6.05
C TYR A 154 7.18 8.78 -5.80
N ARG A 155 7.05 7.49 -6.14
CA ARG A 155 8.21 6.63 -6.38
C ARG A 155 8.95 7.23 -7.57
N GLY A 156 10.21 7.63 -7.37
CA GLY A 156 11.10 8.04 -8.45
C GLY A 156 11.02 7.04 -9.63
N PRO A 157 11.21 7.50 -10.88
CA PRO A 157 11.18 6.61 -12.02
C PRO A 157 12.14 5.44 -11.77
N ARG A 158 11.65 4.20 -11.91
CA ARG A 158 12.52 3.03 -11.88
C ARG A 158 13.52 3.15 -13.02
N GLY A 159 14.80 3.12 -12.66
CA GLY A 159 15.91 3.42 -13.55
C GLY A 159 16.26 4.90 -13.45
N GLY A 160 17.46 5.19 -12.95
CA GLY A 160 18.01 6.52 -12.77
C GLY A 160 18.11 7.29 -14.09
N ARG A 161 16.97 7.79 -14.57
CA ARG A 161 16.96 8.83 -15.59
C ARG A 161 17.55 10.05 -14.92
N THR A 162 18.79 10.28 -15.34
CA THR A 162 19.56 11.51 -15.36
C THR A 162 18.65 12.73 -15.35
N ALA A 163 19.09 13.78 -14.64
CA ALA A 163 18.46 15.10 -14.52
C ALA A 163 17.63 15.48 -15.76
N PRO A 164 16.46 16.13 -15.59
CA PRO A 164 15.60 16.48 -16.73
C PRO A 164 16.45 17.15 -17.80
N ALA A 165 16.52 16.51 -18.97
CA ALA A 165 17.14 17.10 -20.14
C ALA A 165 16.51 18.48 -20.37
N ARG A 166 17.34 19.43 -20.82
CA ARG A 166 16.98 20.83 -21.15
C ARG A 166 15.54 20.94 -21.64
N SER A 167 14.85 21.98 -21.15
CA SER A 167 13.48 22.39 -21.44
C SER A 167 12.96 21.89 -22.79
N ALA A 168 11.81 21.21 -22.76
CA ALA A 168 11.21 20.62 -23.95
C ALA A 168 10.90 21.68 -25.02
N THR A 169 11.54 21.55 -26.19
CA THR A 169 11.40 22.48 -27.34
C THR A 169 10.03 22.46 -28.01
N HIS A 170 9.13 21.53 -27.64
CA HIS A 170 7.82 21.35 -28.27
C HIS A 170 6.68 21.58 -27.25
N PRO A 171 5.63 22.36 -27.59
CA PRO A 171 4.58 22.78 -26.65
C PRO A 171 3.82 21.61 -26.01
N ASN A 172 3.46 20.58 -26.78
CA ASN A 172 2.80 19.38 -26.22
C ASN A 172 3.68 18.61 -25.22
N ARG A 173 5.01 18.66 -25.41
CA ARG A 173 5.97 18.01 -24.51
C ARG A 173 6.14 18.83 -23.23
N ALA A 174 6.20 20.16 -23.35
CA ALA A 174 6.18 21.07 -22.22
C ALA A 174 4.89 20.92 -21.39
N LEU A 175 3.72 20.85 -22.02
CA LEU A 175 2.44 20.61 -21.32
C LEU A 175 2.40 19.27 -20.57
N ARG A 176 2.92 18.20 -21.17
CA ARG A 176 3.02 16.90 -20.52
C ARG A 176 3.98 16.93 -19.33
N ASP A 177 5.13 17.57 -19.50
CA ASP A 177 6.14 17.67 -18.44
C ASP A 177 5.64 18.58 -17.30
N LEU A 178 4.88 19.63 -17.63
CA LEU A 178 4.22 20.53 -16.68
C LEU A 178 3.08 19.83 -15.94
N ARG A 179 2.26 18.99 -16.60
CA ARG A 179 1.28 18.13 -15.92
C ARG A 179 1.95 17.15 -14.97
N ALA A 180 3.08 16.56 -15.37
CA ALA A 180 3.85 15.67 -14.50
C ALA A 180 4.47 16.42 -13.31
N ALA A 181 4.94 17.65 -13.50
CA ALA A 181 5.45 18.50 -12.44
C ALA A 181 4.33 18.98 -11.48
N ALA A 182 3.17 19.37 -12.02
CA ALA A 182 2.01 19.78 -11.23
C ALA A 182 1.46 18.63 -10.37
N ALA A 183 1.38 17.41 -10.92
CA ALA A 183 1.01 16.21 -10.18
C ALA A 183 2.01 15.90 -9.05
N LYS A 184 3.32 16.10 -9.29
CA LYS A 184 4.36 15.98 -8.26
C LYS A 184 4.16 17.02 -7.15
N TRP A 185 3.89 18.27 -7.52
CA TRP A 185 3.73 19.34 -6.54
C TRP A 185 2.49 19.17 -5.66
N ALA A 186 1.36 18.71 -6.22
CA ALA A 186 0.18 18.41 -5.43
C ALA A 186 0.44 17.31 -4.39
N ALA A 187 1.14 16.23 -4.77
CA ALA A 187 1.52 15.16 -3.85
C ALA A 187 2.52 15.63 -2.76
N VAL A 188 3.52 16.44 -3.13
CA VAL A 188 4.47 17.03 -2.16
C VAL A 188 3.76 17.99 -1.20
N ARG A 189 2.86 18.85 -1.71
CA ARG A 189 2.06 19.76 -0.89
C ARG A 189 1.12 18.99 0.03
N ALA A 190 0.44 17.95 -0.44
CA ALA A 190 -0.41 17.10 0.40
C ALA A 190 0.41 16.44 1.53
N ALA A 191 1.59 15.91 1.21
CA ALA A 191 2.50 15.36 2.21
C ALA A 191 2.96 16.41 3.23
N TRP A 192 3.19 17.67 2.82
CA TRP A 192 3.54 18.75 3.75
C TRP A 192 2.35 19.26 4.58
N CYS A 193 1.19 19.50 3.96
CA CYS A 193 0.01 20.08 4.61
C CYS A 193 -0.71 19.10 5.55
N GLU A 194 -0.68 17.79 5.30
CA GLU A 194 -1.28 16.79 6.20
C GLU A 194 -0.38 16.46 7.41
N GLY A 195 0.63 17.30 7.67
CA GLY A 195 1.50 17.17 8.82
C GLY A 195 2.36 15.91 8.73
N ALA A 196 3.18 15.79 7.69
CA ALA A 196 4.26 14.81 7.67
C ALA A 196 5.24 15.11 8.82
N LYS A 197 4.89 14.61 10.01
CA LYS A 197 5.80 14.38 11.14
C LYS A 197 7.09 13.78 10.62
N ASN A 198 7.07 12.98 9.55
CA ASN A 198 8.25 12.40 8.92
C ASN A 198 9.29 13.42 8.42
N ALA A 199 8.92 14.54 7.80
CA ALA A 199 9.93 15.51 7.32
C ALA A 199 10.60 16.24 8.49
N LEU A 200 9.80 16.71 9.46
CA LEU A 200 10.30 17.33 10.70
C LEU A 200 11.04 16.32 11.59
N THR A 201 10.62 15.06 11.63
CA THR A 201 11.27 13.97 12.39
C THR A 201 12.57 13.55 11.71
N LEU A 202 12.63 13.52 10.39
CA LEU A 202 13.88 13.28 9.64
C LEU A 202 14.85 14.45 9.82
N ALA A 203 14.34 15.69 9.80
CA ALA A 203 15.13 16.88 10.11
C ALA A 203 15.65 16.85 11.56
N ALA A 204 14.82 16.49 12.54
CA ALA A 204 15.21 16.33 13.94
C ALA A 204 16.20 15.17 14.17
N LYS A 205 16.27 14.21 13.25
CA LYS A 205 17.21 13.08 13.27
C LYS A 205 18.50 13.36 12.47
N LEU A 206 18.65 14.53 11.86
CA LEU A 206 19.93 14.92 11.25
C LEU A 206 20.99 15.01 12.35
N LYS A 207 22.01 14.18 12.24
CA LYS A 207 23.17 14.28 13.13
C LYS A 207 23.83 15.64 12.91
N ALA A 208 24.27 16.30 13.99
CA ALA A 208 24.95 17.60 13.90
C ALA A 208 26.14 17.58 12.93
N SER A 209 26.86 16.46 12.85
CA SER A 209 27.96 16.26 11.89
C SER A 209 27.57 16.23 10.41
N LYS A 210 26.27 16.19 10.10
CA LYS A 210 25.72 16.26 8.74
C LYS A 210 25.16 17.64 8.40
N VAL A 211 25.02 18.53 9.40
CA VAL A 211 24.58 19.91 9.23
C VAL A 211 25.84 20.77 9.10
N THR A 212 26.38 20.83 7.90
CA THR A 212 27.54 21.66 7.57
C THR A 212 27.10 23.06 7.19
N ASP A 213 27.99 24.04 7.31
CA ASP A 213 27.72 25.42 6.87
C ASP A 213 27.32 25.49 5.39
N ALA A 214 27.90 24.61 4.55
CA ALA A 214 27.52 24.47 3.15
C ALA A 214 26.06 24.00 2.98
N PHE A 215 25.62 23.02 3.77
CA PHE A 215 24.23 22.55 3.74
C PHE A 215 23.24 23.64 4.21
N VAL A 216 23.62 24.42 5.22
CA VAL A 216 22.82 25.55 5.71
C VAL A 216 22.74 26.68 4.66
N ALA A 217 23.85 26.98 4.00
CA ALA A 217 23.90 27.96 2.91
C ALA A 217 23.05 27.54 1.70
N ASP A 218 23.10 26.25 1.32
CA ASP A 218 22.28 25.69 0.25
C ASP A 218 20.77 25.79 0.59
N LEU A 219 20.39 25.48 1.83
CA LEU A 219 19.01 25.65 2.30
C LEU A 219 18.56 27.12 2.26
N ALA A 220 19.39 28.03 2.77
CA ALA A 220 19.11 29.46 2.77
C ALA A 220 18.98 30.02 1.34
N ALA A 221 19.73 29.49 0.37
CA ALA A 221 19.62 29.86 -1.03
C ALA A 221 18.35 29.32 -1.71
N VAL A 222 17.81 28.19 -1.24
CA VAL A 222 16.59 27.57 -1.78
C VAL A 222 15.31 28.24 -1.28
N VAL A 223 15.29 28.78 -0.05
CA VAL A 223 14.13 29.50 0.51
C VAL A 223 13.59 30.61 -0.42
N PRO A 224 14.38 31.59 -0.87
CA PRO A 224 13.88 32.66 -1.74
C PRO A 224 13.45 32.14 -3.12
N LEU A 225 14.03 31.05 -3.61
CA LEU A 225 13.58 30.40 -4.86
C LEU A 225 12.18 29.79 -4.68
N VAL A 226 11.92 29.16 -3.54
CA VAL A 226 10.59 28.61 -3.21
C VAL A 226 9.57 29.73 -3.02
N GLU A 227 9.94 30.83 -2.37
CA GLU A 227 9.09 32.01 -2.20
C GLU A 227 8.76 32.67 -3.55
N ALA A 228 9.76 32.85 -4.42
CA ALA A 228 9.56 33.38 -5.77
C ALA A 228 8.67 32.47 -6.63
N MET A 229 8.85 31.15 -6.51
CA MET A 229 7.97 30.16 -7.16
C MET A 229 6.54 30.24 -6.63
N ALA A 230 6.34 30.43 -5.34
CA ALA A 230 5.01 30.59 -4.75
C ALA A 230 4.33 31.89 -5.24
N ALA A 231 5.09 32.99 -5.29
CA ALA A 231 4.61 34.29 -5.77
C ALA A 231 4.24 34.27 -7.26
N THR A 232 4.95 33.50 -8.09
CA THR A 232 4.65 33.35 -9.52
C THR A 232 3.60 32.27 -9.83
N ALA A 233 3.48 31.24 -8.98
CA ALA A 233 2.51 30.17 -9.17
C ALA A 233 1.05 30.62 -8.92
N GLY A 234 0.82 31.58 -8.03
CA GLY A 234 -0.52 32.12 -7.75
C GLY A 234 -1.21 32.69 -9.00
N PRO A 235 -0.63 33.71 -9.66
CA PRO A 235 -1.20 34.30 -10.88
C PRO A 235 -1.34 33.29 -12.02
N PHE A 236 -0.41 32.34 -12.16
CA PHE A 236 -0.50 31.29 -13.17
C PHE A 236 -1.63 30.29 -12.90
N ALA A 237 -1.90 29.97 -11.63
CA ALA A 237 -3.01 29.10 -11.25
C ALA A 237 -4.36 29.76 -11.49
N GLU A 238 -4.48 31.08 -11.27
CA GLU A 238 -5.66 31.88 -11.60
C GLU A 238 -5.90 31.88 -13.12
N GLN A 239 -4.88 32.21 -13.92
CA GLN A 239 -4.97 32.18 -15.37
C GLN A 239 -5.35 30.80 -15.92
N LEU A 240 -4.78 29.71 -15.38
CA LEU A 240 -5.14 28.35 -15.79
C LEU A 240 -6.58 27.99 -15.40
N SER A 241 -7.08 28.49 -14.27
CA SER A 241 -8.46 28.27 -13.82
C SER A 241 -9.45 29.01 -14.72
N GLU A 242 -9.16 30.25 -15.09
CA GLU A 242 -9.95 31.01 -16.06
C GLU A 242 -9.97 30.34 -17.43
N LEU A 243 -8.83 29.81 -17.87
CA LEU A 243 -8.70 29.11 -19.15
C LEU A 243 -9.46 27.78 -19.14
N LEU A 244 -9.46 27.05 -18.02
CA LEU A 244 -10.29 25.86 -17.80
C LEU A 244 -11.79 26.19 -17.86
N VAL A 245 -12.24 27.21 -17.14
CA VAL A 245 -13.65 27.68 -17.16
C VAL A 245 -14.06 28.08 -18.58
N THR A 246 -13.17 28.74 -19.31
CA THR A 246 -13.42 29.15 -20.70
C THR A 246 -13.53 27.94 -21.62
N LEU A 247 -12.63 26.97 -21.50
CA LEU A 247 -12.67 25.73 -22.30
C LEU A 247 -13.92 24.88 -22.01
N GLU A 248 -14.36 24.82 -20.75
CA GLU A 248 -15.59 24.13 -20.37
C GLU A 248 -16.84 24.79 -20.93
N LYS A 249 -16.90 26.13 -20.91
CA LYS A 249 -17.97 26.92 -21.54
C LYS A 249 -18.02 26.71 -23.05
N THR A 250 -16.87 26.74 -23.73
CA THR A 250 -16.79 26.49 -25.19
C THR A 250 -17.23 25.06 -25.54
N ARG A 251 -16.82 24.07 -24.74
CA ARG A 251 -17.23 22.66 -24.93
C ARG A 251 -18.73 22.46 -24.69
N ALA A 252 -19.34 23.20 -23.77
CA ALA A 252 -20.77 23.17 -23.53
C ALA A 252 -21.56 23.88 -24.64
N GLY A 253 -21.01 24.96 -25.23
CA GLY A 253 -21.61 25.69 -26.34
C GLY A 253 -21.54 24.97 -27.69
N SER A 254 -20.53 24.13 -27.94
CA SER A 254 -20.39 23.32 -29.16
C SER A 254 -21.26 22.03 -29.18
N ARG A 255 -22.24 21.90 -28.29
CA ARG A 255 -23.18 20.77 -28.20
C ARG A 255 -24.63 21.13 -28.61
N LEU A 256 -24.81 22.24 -29.31
CA LEU A 256 -26.03 22.59 -30.06
C LEU A 256 -25.73 22.45 -31.57
#